data_AF-A0A969UDX0-F1
#
_entry.id   AF-A0A969UDX0-F1
#
_cell.length_a   1.000
_cell.length_b   1.000
_cell.length_c   1.000
_cell.angle_alpha   90.00
_cell.angle_beta   90.00
_cell.angle_gamma   90.00
#
_symmetry.space_group_name_H-M   'P 1'
#
loop_
_entity.id
_entity.type
_entity.pdbx_description
1 polymer ?
#
loop_
_entity_poly.entity_id
_entity_poly.type
_entity_poly.pdbx_seq_one_letter_code
_entity_poly.pdbx_strand_id
1 'polypeptide(L)'
;MTHNIKGISGLPARLPAMAGADGVFSVRGEVYIALADFQAVNAARAQHGLEPLSNARNAAVGSLRHSDPAESARRKLSFAAFEWIQQWHTGGHCGTQADAVQQLASWGFATLQPYSKKVTGIDQAIEAGAQLLQQRSTLPFQIDGYVLKLNNLQVPSRMPHVSSKNAGLCT
;
A
#
# COMPACT_ATOMS: atom_id res chain seq x y z
N MET A 1 11.36 -3.12 -12.11
CA MET A 1 11.84 -1.99 -11.27
C MET A 1 12.39 -2.46 -9.92
N THR A 2 13.16 -3.55 -9.87
CA THR A 2 13.58 -4.15 -8.59
C THR A 2 14.60 -3.29 -7.85
N HIS A 3 15.48 -2.57 -8.56
CA HIS A 3 16.53 -1.76 -7.95
C HIS A 3 15.99 -0.52 -7.22
N ASN A 4 14.89 0.08 -7.69
CA ASN A 4 14.27 1.28 -7.08
C ASN A 4 13.42 0.98 -5.83
N ILE A 5 13.15 -0.30 -5.56
CA ILE A 5 12.29 -0.76 -4.45
C ILE A 5 13.13 -1.36 -3.31
N LYS A 6 14.39 -1.74 -3.57
CA LYS A 6 15.27 -2.29 -2.53
C LYS A 6 15.55 -1.24 -1.46
N GLY A 7 15.28 -1.59 -0.20
CA GLY A 7 15.61 -0.77 0.96
C GLY A 7 14.63 0.38 1.25
N ILE A 8 13.47 0.43 0.59
CA ILE A 8 12.42 1.39 0.93
C ILE A 8 11.79 1.04 2.28
N SER A 9 11.30 2.06 2.99
CA SER A 9 10.66 1.86 4.29
C SER A 9 9.42 0.97 4.16
N GLY A 10 9.18 0.10 5.15
CA GLY A 10 8.02 -0.80 5.16
C GLY A 10 8.15 -2.07 4.32
N LEU A 11 9.26 -2.25 3.60
CA LEU A 11 9.58 -3.49 2.88
C LEU A 11 10.77 -4.20 3.57
N PRO A 12 10.57 -5.40 4.15
CA PRO A 12 11.64 -6.10 4.86
C PRO A 12 12.70 -6.60 3.88
N ALA A 13 13.98 -6.40 4.25
CA ALA A 13 15.10 -6.89 3.44
C ALA A 13 15.26 -8.42 3.48
N ARG A 14 14.78 -9.05 4.56
CA ARG A 14 14.75 -10.50 4.75
C ARG A 14 13.44 -10.89 5.42
N LEU A 15 12.90 -12.01 5.00
CA LEU A 15 11.70 -12.60 5.61
C LEU A 15 12.10 -13.56 6.74
N PRO A 16 11.22 -13.78 7.75
CA PRO A 16 11.40 -14.85 8.71
C PRO A 16 11.55 -16.21 8.01
N ALA A 17 12.31 -17.14 8.59
CA ALA A 17 12.53 -18.47 8.00
C ALA A 17 11.24 -19.27 7.73
N MET A 18 10.19 -19.00 8.51
CA MET A 18 8.87 -19.64 8.36
C MET A 18 7.97 -18.95 7.33
N ALA A 19 8.36 -17.78 6.81
CA ALA A 19 7.56 -17.05 5.85
C ALA A 19 7.61 -17.73 4.47
N GLY A 20 6.45 -18.12 3.94
CA GLY A 20 6.37 -18.82 2.67
C GLY A 20 7.03 -20.21 2.68
N ALA A 21 7.00 -20.91 3.83
CA ALA A 21 7.54 -22.26 3.97
C ALA A 21 7.08 -23.25 2.89
N ASP A 22 5.94 -22.97 2.24
CA ASP A 22 5.31 -23.78 1.20
C ASP A 22 5.57 -23.28 -0.24
N GLY A 23 6.64 -22.51 -0.46
CA GLY A 23 7.15 -22.18 -1.80
C GLY A 23 7.07 -20.71 -2.19
N VAL A 24 6.78 -20.43 -3.46
CA VAL A 24 6.84 -19.06 -4.00
C VAL A 24 5.52 -18.33 -3.78
N PHE A 25 5.61 -17.12 -3.25
CA PHE A 25 4.48 -16.21 -3.06
C PHE A 25 4.79 -14.81 -3.61
N SER A 26 3.75 -14.02 -3.79
CA SER A 26 3.81 -12.64 -4.24
C SER A 26 3.09 -11.74 -3.23
N VAL A 27 3.72 -10.62 -2.87
CA VAL A 27 3.11 -9.60 -2.01
C VAL A 27 2.66 -8.43 -2.88
N ARG A 28 1.44 -7.96 -2.64
CA ARG A 28 0.87 -6.75 -3.22
C ARG A 28 0.76 -5.68 -2.14
N GLY A 29 1.07 -4.47 -2.55
CA GLY A 29 1.07 -3.29 -1.70
C GLY A 29 1.17 -2.03 -2.54
N GLU A 30 1.06 -0.89 -1.87
CA GLU A 30 1.18 0.42 -2.49
C GLU A 30 2.52 1.06 -2.10
N VAL A 31 3.19 1.66 -3.08
CA VAL A 31 4.34 2.53 -2.84
C VAL A 31 3.86 3.97 -2.77
N TYR A 32 4.22 4.67 -1.70
CA TYR A 32 3.83 6.06 -1.47
C TYR A 32 4.99 6.87 -0.90
N ILE A 33 4.79 8.18 -0.78
CA ILE A 33 5.69 9.09 -0.04
C ILE A 33 4.87 9.65 1.12
N ALA A 34 5.40 9.56 2.33
CA ALA A 34 4.77 10.17 3.50
C ALA A 34 4.68 11.69 3.30
N LEU A 35 3.61 12.31 3.82
CA LEU A 35 3.35 13.73 3.60
C LEU A 35 4.50 14.62 4.11
N ALA A 36 5.07 14.27 5.26
CA ALA A 36 6.23 14.97 5.82
C ALA A 36 7.47 14.86 4.92
N ASP A 37 7.73 13.69 4.35
CA ASP A 37 8.85 13.49 3.43
C ASP A 37 8.63 14.21 2.09
N PHE A 38 7.39 14.21 1.58
CA PHE A 38 7.02 14.96 0.38
C PHE A 38 7.23 16.47 0.58
N GLN A 39 6.83 17.01 1.73
CA GLN A 39 7.07 18.41 2.10
C GLN A 39 8.57 18.71 2.20
N ALA A 40 9.36 17.83 2.82
CA ALA A 40 10.81 17.99 2.90
C ALA A 40 11.49 17.97 1.53
N VAL A 41 11.05 17.07 0.62
CA VAL A 41 11.54 17.02 -0.77
C VAL A 41 11.23 18.32 -1.49
N ASN A 42 10.01 18.85 -1.39
CA ASN A 42 9.66 20.12 -2.03
C ASN A 42 10.39 21.32 -1.44
N ALA A 43 10.63 21.34 -0.12
CA ALA A 43 11.43 22.38 0.53
C ALA A 43 12.88 22.37 0.02
N ALA A 44 13.51 21.20 -0.11
CA ALA A 44 14.85 21.09 -0.68
C ALA A 44 14.88 21.53 -2.15
N ARG A 45 13.88 21.17 -2.95
CA ARG A 45 13.76 21.63 -4.35
C ARG A 45 13.68 23.15 -4.45
N ALA A 46 12.88 23.80 -3.59
CA ALA A 46 12.74 25.25 -3.55
C ALA A 46 14.07 25.95 -3.22
N GLN A 47 14.86 25.40 -2.29
CA GLN A 47 16.20 25.92 -1.97
C GLN A 47 17.17 25.89 -3.17
N HIS A 48 16.94 24.99 -4.13
CA HIS A 48 17.70 24.87 -5.37
C HIS A 48 17.04 25.57 -6.57
N GLY A 49 15.97 26.34 -6.37
CA GLY A 49 15.25 27.03 -7.45
C GLY A 49 14.52 26.09 -8.42
N LEU A 50 14.23 24.85 -7.99
CA LEU A 50 13.51 23.87 -8.78
C LEU A 50 12.00 23.92 -8.51
N GLU A 51 11.20 23.70 -9.57
CA GLU A 51 9.75 23.59 -9.47
C GLU A 51 9.32 22.51 -8.46
N PRO A 52 8.31 22.76 -7.59
CA PRO A 52 7.80 21.76 -6.68
C PRO A 52 7.17 20.58 -7.43
N LEU A 53 7.21 19.41 -6.81
CA LEU A 53 6.47 18.24 -7.29
C LEU A 53 4.97 18.47 -7.06
N SER A 54 4.15 18.06 -8.03
CA SER A 54 2.70 18.35 -8.05
C SER A 54 1.90 17.65 -6.95
N ASN A 55 2.13 16.36 -6.72
CA ASN A 55 1.55 15.61 -5.61
C ASN A 55 2.41 14.39 -5.26
N ALA A 56 2.17 13.81 -4.08
CA ALA A 56 2.98 12.71 -3.54
C ALA A 56 2.83 11.43 -4.38
N ARG A 57 1.64 11.19 -4.96
CA ARG A 57 1.37 10.03 -5.83
C ARG A 57 2.22 10.08 -7.10
N ASN A 58 2.20 11.19 -7.82
CA ASN A 58 2.98 11.42 -9.04
C ASN A 58 4.49 11.38 -8.73
N ALA A 59 4.89 11.96 -7.60
CA ALA A 59 6.27 11.88 -7.13
C ALA A 59 6.70 10.43 -6.90
N ALA A 60 5.90 9.61 -6.22
CA ALA A 60 6.19 8.19 -5.97
C ALA A 60 6.34 7.40 -7.29
N VAL A 61 5.37 7.53 -8.20
CA VAL A 61 5.41 6.87 -9.52
C VAL A 61 6.63 7.30 -10.33
N GLY A 62 6.94 8.59 -10.35
CA GLY A 62 8.11 9.13 -11.03
C GLY A 62 9.43 8.63 -10.43
N SER A 63 9.46 8.35 -9.13
CA SER A 63 10.64 7.80 -8.43
C SER A 63 10.87 6.35 -8.85
N LEU A 64 9.83 5.54 -8.84
CA LEU A 64 9.90 4.12 -9.21
C LEU A 64 10.39 3.90 -10.64
N ARG A 65 10.10 4.85 -11.54
CA ARG A 65 10.51 4.81 -12.95
C ARG A 65 11.81 5.57 -13.23
N HIS A 66 12.43 6.15 -12.21
CA HIS A 66 13.65 6.92 -12.38
C HIS A 66 14.81 5.98 -12.77
N SER A 67 15.65 6.41 -13.72
CA SER A 67 16.79 5.64 -14.20
C SER A 67 17.93 5.59 -13.19
N ASP A 68 18.11 6.65 -12.40
CA ASP A 68 19.05 6.73 -11.29
C ASP A 68 18.38 6.29 -9.96
N PRO A 69 18.83 5.19 -9.32
CA PRO A 69 18.33 4.74 -8.03
C PRO A 69 18.59 5.72 -6.88
N ALA A 70 19.65 6.54 -6.95
CA ALA A 70 19.98 7.51 -5.91
C ALA A 70 18.91 8.61 -5.83
N GLU A 71 18.41 9.05 -6.98
CA GLU A 71 17.29 10.00 -7.06
C GLU A 71 15.98 9.40 -6.54
N SER A 72 15.73 8.11 -6.78
CA SER A 72 14.58 7.41 -6.19
C SER A 72 14.70 7.31 -4.67
N ALA A 73 15.91 7.00 -4.16
CA ALA A 73 16.17 6.90 -2.72
C ALA A 73 16.00 8.24 -1.99
N ARG A 74 16.40 9.37 -2.61
CA ARG A 74 16.23 10.73 -2.07
C ARG A 74 14.77 11.08 -1.77
N ARG A 75 13.83 10.46 -2.47
CA ARG A 75 12.39 10.74 -2.33
C ARG A 75 11.72 9.90 -1.24
N LYS A 76 12.49 9.09 -0.50
CA LYS A 76 12.06 8.38 0.71
C LYS A 76 10.76 7.62 0.52
N LEU A 77 10.74 6.75 -0.50
CA LEU A 77 9.61 5.88 -0.77
C LEU A 77 9.32 5.00 0.45
N SER A 78 8.03 4.75 0.66
CA SER A 78 7.49 3.83 1.65
C SER A 78 6.58 2.81 0.97
N PHE A 79 6.45 1.64 1.56
CA PHE A 79 5.61 0.55 1.07
C PHE A 79 4.63 0.10 2.16
N ALA A 80 3.37 -0.10 1.79
CA ALA A 80 2.37 -0.72 2.65
C ALA A 80 1.77 -1.94 1.97
N ALA A 81 2.00 -3.11 2.55
CA ALA A 81 1.44 -4.37 2.08
C ALA A 81 -0.02 -4.52 2.51
N PHE A 82 -0.85 -5.08 1.63
CA PHE A 82 -2.25 -5.36 1.93
C PHE A 82 -2.72 -6.74 1.46
N GLU A 83 -1.95 -7.46 0.64
CA GLU A 83 -2.36 -8.76 0.13
C GLU A 83 -1.11 -9.60 -0.18
N TRP A 84 -1.22 -10.91 0.01
CA TRP A 84 -0.22 -11.86 -0.47
C TRP A 84 -0.89 -13.09 -1.06
N ILE A 85 -0.29 -13.65 -2.11
CA ILE A 85 -0.85 -14.73 -2.91
C ILE A 85 0.23 -15.79 -3.11
N GLN A 86 -0.11 -17.05 -2.85
CA GLN A 86 0.77 -18.18 -3.15
C GLN A 86 0.58 -18.59 -4.62
N GLN A 87 1.68 -18.83 -5.36
CA GLN A 87 1.61 -19.00 -6.82
C GLN A 87 0.77 -20.20 -7.30
N TRP A 88 0.58 -21.21 -6.44
CA TRP A 88 -0.06 -22.49 -6.80
C TRP A 88 -1.34 -22.80 -6.02
N HIS A 89 -1.78 -21.91 -5.13
CA HIS A 89 -3.01 -22.06 -4.37
C HIS A 89 -3.86 -20.78 -4.50
N THR A 90 -5.02 -20.89 -5.15
CA THR A 90 -6.07 -19.87 -5.05
C THR A 90 -6.66 -19.95 -3.65
N GLY A 91 -6.11 -19.13 -2.76
CA GLY A 91 -6.35 -19.16 -1.33
C GLY A 91 -5.05 -19.46 -0.63
N GLY A 92 -4.34 -18.41 -0.18
CA GLY A 92 -3.30 -18.60 0.81
C GLY A 92 -3.88 -19.31 2.05
N HIS A 93 -3.02 -19.70 2.98
CA HIS A 93 -3.43 -20.37 4.24
C HIS A 93 -4.44 -19.56 5.08
N CYS A 94 -4.64 -18.28 4.77
CA CYS A 94 -5.56 -17.41 5.47
C CYS A 94 -7.01 -17.63 5.03
N GLY A 95 -7.89 -17.93 6.00
CA GLY A 95 -9.33 -17.91 5.78
C GLY A 95 -9.88 -16.50 5.50
N THR A 96 -9.18 -15.46 5.98
CA THR A 96 -9.64 -14.08 5.84
C THR A 96 -8.56 -13.07 5.40
N GLN A 97 -9.02 -11.97 4.81
CA GLN A 97 -8.20 -10.83 4.42
C GLN A 97 -7.50 -10.19 5.63
N ALA A 98 -8.19 -10.10 6.77
CA ALA A 98 -7.61 -9.60 8.01
C ALA A 98 -6.43 -10.48 8.47
N ASP A 99 -6.58 -11.81 8.42
CA ASP A 99 -5.50 -12.74 8.78
C ASP A 99 -4.32 -12.62 7.83
N ALA A 100 -4.58 -12.45 6.52
CA ALA A 100 -3.53 -12.26 5.52
C ALA A 100 -2.70 -10.99 5.77
N VAL A 101 -3.36 -9.88 6.13
CA VAL A 101 -2.67 -8.63 6.49
C VAL A 101 -1.90 -8.78 7.80
N GLN A 102 -2.46 -9.47 8.79
CA GLN A 102 -1.75 -9.75 10.04
C GLN A 102 -0.51 -10.61 9.83
N GLN A 103 -0.58 -11.59 8.92
CA GLN A 103 0.57 -12.41 8.57
C GLN A 103 1.64 -11.61 7.83
N LEU A 104 1.26 -10.71 6.92
CA LEU A 104 2.21 -9.77 6.31
C LEU A 104 2.93 -8.92 7.37
N ALA A 105 2.21 -8.43 8.37
CA ALA A 105 2.81 -7.69 9.48
C ALA A 105 3.78 -8.57 10.29
N SER A 106 3.44 -9.84 10.56
CA SER A 106 4.34 -10.76 11.27
C SER A 106 5.59 -11.13 10.46
N TRP A 107 5.55 -10.98 9.14
CA TRP A 107 6.71 -11.10 8.26
C TRP A 107 7.55 -9.82 8.15
N GLY A 108 7.15 -8.75 8.84
CA GLY A 108 7.88 -7.49 8.90
C GLY A 108 7.51 -6.48 7.82
N PHE A 109 6.45 -6.71 7.05
CA PHE A 109 5.92 -5.69 6.15
C PHE A 109 5.16 -4.63 6.96
N ALA A 110 5.35 -3.35 6.59
CA ALA A 110 4.39 -2.33 7.01
C ALA A 110 3.05 -2.60 6.34
N THR A 111 1.96 -2.34 7.06
CA THR A 111 0.59 -2.50 6.56
C THR A 111 -0.15 -1.18 6.68
N LEU A 112 -1.38 -1.13 6.17
CA LEU A 112 -2.23 0.07 6.24
C LEU A 112 -2.84 0.29 7.65
N GLN A 113 -2.45 -0.46 8.68
CA GLN A 113 -2.94 -0.23 10.05
C GLN A 113 -2.44 1.11 10.62
N PRO A 114 -3.25 1.86 11.39
CA PRO A 114 -4.63 1.55 11.82
C PRO A 114 -5.73 1.99 10.83
N TYR A 115 -5.38 2.37 9.60
CA TYR A 115 -6.30 2.96 8.60
C TYR A 115 -7.13 1.92 7.83
N SER A 116 -6.98 0.62 8.13
CA SER A 116 -7.79 -0.47 7.60
C SER A 116 -8.69 -1.05 8.68
N LYS A 117 -10.00 -1.10 8.42
CA LYS A 117 -11.03 -1.49 9.41
C LYS A 117 -11.86 -2.66 8.90
N LYS A 118 -12.02 -3.68 9.75
CA LYS A 118 -13.00 -4.76 9.54
C LYS A 118 -14.37 -4.30 10.03
N VAL A 119 -15.38 -4.48 9.20
CA VAL A 119 -16.78 -4.09 9.45
C VAL A 119 -17.73 -5.19 8.96
N THR A 120 -19.00 -5.11 9.34
CA THR A 120 -20.02 -6.10 8.95
C THR A 120 -21.14 -5.42 8.16
N GLY A 121 -21.39 -5.91 6.95
CA GLY A 121 -22.40 -5.34 6.06
C GLY A 121 -21.88 -4.15 5.23
N ILE A 122 -22.59 -3.88 4.13
CA ILE A 122 -22.19 -2.85 3.16
C ILE A 122 -22.35 -1.43 3.71
N ASP A 123 -23.37 -1.17 4.53
CA ASP A 123 -23.64 0.16 5.08
C ASP A 123 -22.51 0.64 6.00
N GLN A 124 -22.07 -0.22 6.91
CA GLN A 124 -20.92 0.06 7.78
C GLN A 124 -19.62 0.24 6.99
N ALA A 125 -19.47 -0.47 5.86
CA ALA A 125 -18.32 -0.35 4.99
C ALA A 125 -18.27 1.00 4.27
N ILE A 126 -19.41 1.46 3.74
CA ILE A 126 -19.55 2.78 3.14
C ILE A 126 -19.31 3.88 4.18
N GLU A 127 -19.91 3.74 5.38
CA GLU A 127 -19.72 4.70 6.46
C GLU A 127 -18.26 4.82 6.89
N ALA A 128 -17.57 3.69 7.10
CA ALA A 128 -16.16 3.70 7.47
C ALA A 128 -15.28 4.36 6.40
N GLY A 129 -15.57 4.11 5.12
CA GLY A 129 -14.87 4.76 4.01
C GLY A 129 -15.13 6.27 3.97
N ALA A 130 -16.36 6.71 4.18
CA ALA A 130 -16.71 8.12 4.25
C ALA A 130 -16.02 8.83 5.43
N GLN A 131 -15.96 8.20 6.60
CA GLN A 131 -15.23 8.71 7.77
C GLN A 131 -13.73 8.86 7.47
N LEU A 132 -13.12 7.87 6.81
CA LEU A 132 -11.71 7.95 6.41
C LEU A 132 -11.46 9.13 5.44
N LEU A 133 -12.37 9.38 4.50
CA LEU A 133 -12.27 10.52 3.58
C LEU A 133 -12.44 11.87 4.27
N GLN A 134 -13.30 11.97 5.29
CA GLN A 134 -13.40 13.18 6.11
C GLN A 134 -12.08 13.47 6.84
N GLN A 135 -11.39 12.42 7.27
CA GLN A 135 -10.10 12.49 7.96
C GLN A 135 -8.89 12.52 7.01
N ARG A 136 -9.09 12.58 5.68
CA ARG A 136 -7.99 12.50 4.69
C ARG A 136 -6.84 13.48 4.95
N SER A 137 -7.15 14.66 5.49
CA SER A 137 -6.17 15.72 5.75
C SER A 137 -5.30 15.46 6.98
N THR A 138 -5.73 14.56 7.86
CA THR A 138 -4.99 14.17 9.07
C THR A 138 -4.12 12.94 8.85
N LEU A 139 -4.23 12.28 7.69
CA LEU A 139 -3.43 11.11 7.37
C LEU A 139 -1.98 11.49 7.07
N PRO A 140 -1.00 10.65 7.46
CA PRO A 140 0.41 10.91 7.19
C PRO A 140 0.80 10.64 5.72
N PHE A 141 -0.16 10.36 4.85
CA PHE A 141 0.01 10.10 3.43
C PHE A 141 -1.24 10.57 2.67
N GLN A 142 -1.09 10.83 1.37
CA GLN A 142 -2.21 11.21 0.52
C GLN A 142 -3.04 9.99 0.14
N ILE A 143 -4.37 10.13 0.21
CA ILE A 143 -5.32 9.15 -0.32
C ILE A 143 -6.27 9.83 -1.30
N ASP A 144 -6.67 9.08 -2.34
CA ASP A 144 -7.66 9.54 -3.31
C ASP A 144 -9.02 8.83 -3.14
N GLY A 145 -9.10 7.84 -2.24
CA GLY A 145 -10.26 6.98 -2.07
C GLY A 145 -10.05 5.93 -0.98
N TYR A 146 -10.99 4.98 -0.90
CA TYR A 146 -10.90 3.79 -0.06
C TYR A 146 -11.32 2.56 -0.87
N VAL A 147 -10.98 1.38 -0.35
CA VAL A 147 -11.26 0.09 -0.99
C VAL A 147 -12.07 -0.77 -0.05
N LEU A 148 -13.16 -1.35 -0.55
CA LEU A 148 -13.95 -2.34 0.15
C LEU A 148 -13.59 -3.73 -0.36
N LYS A 149 -13.13 -4.60 0.55
CA LYS A 149 -12.80 -6.00 0.23
C LYS A 149 -13.68 -6.93 1.06
N LEU A 150 -14.14 -8.02 0.43
CA LEU A 150 -14.74 -9.11 1.17
C LEU A 150 -13.68 -9.70 2.09
N ASN A 151 -14.02 -9.85 3.38
CA ASN A 151 -13.06 -10.38 4.33
C ASN A 151 -12.88 -11.90 4.20
N ASN A 152 -13.92 -12.63 3.76
CA ASN A 152 -13.84 -14.08 3.59
C ASN A 152 -13.17 -14.41 2.24
N LEU A 153 -11.98 -15.02 2.29
CA LEU A 153 -11.20 -15.39 1.10
C LEU A 153 -11.55 -16.79 0.56
N GLN A 154 -12.38 -17.54 1.28
CA GLN A 154 -12.84 -18.88 0.88
C GLN A 154 -14.10 -18.82 -0.01
N VAL A 155 -14.63 -17.62 -0.28
CA VAL A 155 -15.77 -17.44 -1.17
C VAL A 155 -15.31 -17.65 -2.63
N PRO A 156 -15.99 -18.49 -3.44
CA PRO A 156 -15.63 -18.70 -4.84
C PRO A 156 -15.56 -17.39 -5.64
N SER A 157 -14.62 -17.33 -6.58
CA SER A 157 -14.15 -16.15 -7.34
C SER A 157 -15.17 -15.41 -8.22
N ARG A 158 -16.48 -15.62 -8.03
CA ARG A 158 -17.56 -15.06 -8.86
C ARG A 158 -18.11 -13.71 -8.39
N MET A 159 -17.66 -13.15 -7.26
CA MET A 159 -18.11 -11.82 -6.83
C MET A 159 -17.17 -10.71 -7.34
N PRO A 160 -17.70 -9.71 -8.07
CA PRO A 160 -16.89 -8.57 -8.51
C PRO A 160 -16.47 -7.70 -7.32
N HIS A 161 -15.23 -7.22 -7.36
CA HIS A 161 -14.73 -6.21 -6.43
C HIS A 161 -15.41 -4.87 -6.75
N VAL A 162 -16.09 -4.26 -5.78
CA VAL A 162 -16.73 -2.94 -5.96
C VAL A 162 -15.75 -1.86 -5.50
N SER A 163 -15.16 -1.17 -6.47
CA SER A 163 -14.43 0.09 -6.26
C SER A 163 -15.37 1.26 -6.59
N SER A 164 -15.58 2.20 -5.66
CA SER A 164 -16.31 3.43 -5.96
C SER A 164 -15.42 4.33 -6.83
N LYS A 165 -15.76 4.45 -8.12
CA LYS A 165 -15.07 5.29 -9.10
C LYS A 165 -15.16 6.77 -8.71
N ASN A 166 -14.08 7.35 -8.20
CA ASN A 166 -13.70 8.75 -8.47
C ASN A 166 -12.20 9.06 -8.27
N ALA A 167 -11.35 8.04 -8.26
CA ALA A 167 -9.91 8.20 -8.38
C ALA A 167 -9.32 6.95 -9.03
N GLY A 168 -8.26 7.13 -9.84
CA GLY A 168 -7.70 6.08 -10.69
C GLY A 168 -7.49 4.74 -9.97
N LEU A 169 -8.00 3.68 -10.62
CA LEU A 169 -7.88 2.27 -10.25
C LEU A 169 -6.52 1.96 -9.58
N CYS A 170 -6.55 1.26 -8.45
CA CYS A 170 -6.17 -0.16 -8.39
C CYS A 170 -6.28 -0.73 -6.97
N THR A 171 -6.94 -1.90 -6.91
CA THR A 171 -6.93 -2.99 -5.89
C THR A 171 -7.46 -2.78 -4.49
#